data_AF-A0A938U4Y1-F1
#
_entry.id   AF-A0A938U4Y1-F1
#
_cell.length_a   1.000
_cell.length_b   1.000
_cell.length_c   1.000
_cell.angle_alpha   90.00
_cell.angle_beta   90.00
_cell.angle_gamma   90.00
#
_symmetry.space_group_name_H-M   'P 1'
#
loop_
_entity.id
_entity.type
_entity.pdbx_description
1 polymer ?
#
loop_
_entity_poly.entity_id
_entity_poly.type
_entity_poly.pdbx_seq_one_letter_code
_entity_poly.pdbx_strand_id
1 'polypeptide(L)'
;MPASTPRRSELALRATTTLSVPLRRRRFSYSLGVGVGAQYTRSVDRVGPASDLDALLSRCPPGVTRPQATMLVLDWGYVGHEAYRDSVSPERGVTSFVRLRVGDERAFSDVDVAEVYVDVDAFSSGPGLPNHVVAACLSGGATFDDRPGALFVAGGLVGRDLLQDVLGGQRGAPGALRGFPGAHLVGDALAAATLESRLPLWKTERGVDTLPLFAQRLHDGAFVDTATAFDERSLASMTFATGVGGALRLQLLLGYYGTFVARAGAARGLTSGGIEQGYVVLGASS
;
A
#
# COMPACT_ATOMS: atom_id res chain seq x y z
N MET A 1 -40.63 12.64 6.23
CA MET A 1 -39.60 11.58 6.17
C MET A 1 -38.70 11.87 4.98
N PRO A 2 -37.41 12.18 5.16
CA PRO A 2 -36.52 12.37 4.03
C PRO A 2 -36.31 11.01 3.35
N ALA A 3 -36.53 10.96 2.03
CA ALA A 3 -36.26 9.78 1.22
C ALA A 3 -34.79 9.42 1.35
N SER A 4 -34.50 8.18 1.75
CA SER A 4 -33.15 7.63 1.76
C SER A 4 -32.65 7.54 0.32
N THR A 5 -31.77 8.46 -0.09
CA THR A 5 -31.11 8.40 -1.39
C THR A 5 -30.37 7.06 -1.50
N PRO A 6 -30.65 6.20 -2.50
CA PRO A 6 -29.93 4.95 -2.66
C PRO A 6 -28.45 5.24 -2.90
N ARG A 7 -27.57 4.75 -2.02
CA ARG A 7 -26.13 4.87 -2.17
C ARG A 7 -25.59 3.67 -2.96
N ARG A 8 -24.70 3.97 -3.90
CA ARG A 8 -24.24 3.06 -4.96
C ARG A 8 -23.00 2.29 -4.52
N SER A 9 -22.85 1.07 -5.01
CA SER A 9 -21.64 0.26 -4.81
C SER A 9 -21.31 -0.57 -6.05
N GLU A 10 -20.02 -0.78 -6.33
CA GLU A 10 -19.56 -1.66 -7.39
C GLU A 10 -19.02 -2.98 -6.81
N LEU A 11 -19.39 -4.10 -7.42
CA LEU A 11 -18.81 -5.40 -7.13
C LEU A 11 -17.86 -5.77 -8.26
N ALA A 12 -16.57 -5.82 -7.96
CA ALA A 12 -15.53 -6.26 -8.88
C ALA A 12 -14.99 -7.63 -8.45
N LEU A 13 -15.15 -8.63 -9.31
CA LEU A 13 -14.46 -9.91 -9.20
C LEU A 13 -13.20 -9.86 -10.08
N ARG A 14 -12.04 -10.08 -9.48
CA ARG A 14 -10.75 -10.07 -10.15
C ARG A 14 -10.06 -11.41 -9.95
N ALA A 15 -9.63 -12.04 -11.04
CA ALA A 15 -8.75 -13.19 -11.05
C ALA A 15 -7.52 -12.85 -11.89
N THR A 16 -6.33 -13.23 -11.45
CA THR A 16 -5.10 -13.05 -12.24
C THR A 16 -4.20 -14.25 -12.02
N THR A 17 -3.71 -14.80 -13.14
CA THR A 17 -2.76 -15.90 -13.14
C THR A 17 -1.49 -15.41 -13.81
N THR A 18 -0.38 -15.43 -13.07
CA THR A 18 0.93 -14.97 -13.55
C THR A 18 1.94 -16.11 -13.45
N LEU A 19 2.69 -16.36 -14.52
CA LEU A 19 3.88 -17.19 -14.49
C LEU A 19 5.09 -16.28 -14.33
N SER A 20 5.90 -16.50 -13.29
CA SER A 20 7.10 -15.70 -13.01
C SER A 20 8.36 -16.54 -13.01
N VAL A 21 9.43 -16.02 -13.64
CA VAL A 21 10.76 -16.63 -13.63
C VAL A 21 11.68 -15.80 -12.74
N PRO A 22 12.09 -16.31 -11.57
CA PRO A 22 13.07 -15.65 -10.72
C PRO A 22 14.50 -15.95 -11.20
N LEU A 23 15.29 -14.90 -11.41
CA LEU A 23 16.71 -14.98 -11.70
C LEU A 23 17.50 -14.49 -10.47
N ARG A 24 17.93 -15.45 -9.65
CA ARG A 24 18.65 -15.17 -8.39
C ARG A 24 20.16 -15.08 -8.64
N ARG A 25 20.78 -14.02 -8.12
CA ARG A 25 22.24 -13.89 -7.94
C ARG A 25 22.54 -13.81 -6.44
N ARG A 26 23.84 -13.86 -6.07
CA ARG A 26 24.25 -13.90 -4.65
C ARG A 26 23.76 -12.73 -3.79
N ARG A 27 23.54 -11.55 -4.35
CA ARG A 27 23.19 -10.32 -3.61
C ARG A 27 21.90 -9.63 -4.07
N PHE A 28 21.31 -10.11 -5.16
CA PHE A 28 20.08 -9.55 -5.70
C PHE A 28 19.31 -10.60 -6.49
N SER A 29 18.01 -10.38 -6.64
CA SER A 29 17.12 -11.21 -7.46
C SER A 29 16.39 -10.31 -8.44
N TYR A 30 16.23 -10.81 -9.67
CA TYR A 30 15.25 -10.28 -10.62
C TYR A 30 14.11 -11.26 -10.76
N SER A 31 12.92 -10.78 -11.07
CA SER A 31 11.81 -11.61 -11.51
C SER A 31 11.12 -10.96 -12.68
N LEU A 32 10.82 -11.74 -13.71
CA LEU A 32 9.95 -11.34 -14.80
C LEU A 32 8.73 -12.24 -14.80
N GLY A 33 7.54 -11.64 -14.82
CA GLY A 33 6.27 -12.33 -14.84
C GLY A 33 5.43 -11.92 -16.04
N VAL A 34 4.75 -12.90 -16.63
CA VAL A 34 3.73 -12.69 -17.65
C VAL A 34 2.48 -13.42 -17.21
N GLY A 35 1.34 -12.76 -17.30
CA GLY A 35 0.08 -13.29 -16.81
C GLY A 35 -1.11 -12.80 -17.61
N VAL A 36 -2.26 -13.40 -17.32
CA VAL A 36 -3.56 -12.97 -17.82
C VAL A 36 -4.46 -12.74 -16.61
N GLY A 37 -5.09 -11.57 -16.58
CA GLY A 37 -6.09 -11.20 -15.60
C GLY A 37 -7.47 -11.12 -16.25
N ALA A 38 -8.50 -11.52 -15.51
CA ALA A 38 -9.89 -11.27 -15.87
C ALA A 38 -10.54 -10.47 -14.74
N GLN A 39 -11.20 -9.38 -15.09
CA GLN A 39 -11.98 -8.57 -14.17
C GLN A 39 -13.41 -8.46 -14.66
N TYR A 40 -14.36 -8.76 -13.78
CA TYR A 40 -15.79 -8.59 -14.01
C TYR A 40 -16.32 -7.58 -13.01
N THR A 41 -16.93 -6.49 -13.48
CA THR A 41 -17.43 -5.43 -12.61
C THR A 41 -18.91 -5.21 -12.84
N ARG A 42 -19.71 -5.31 -11.78
CA ARG A 42 -21.15 -5.11 -11.81
C ARG A 42 -21.54 -4.02 -10.81
N SER A 43 -22.30 -3.04 -11.28
CA SER A 43 -22.96 -2.07 -10.40
C SER A 43 -24.07 -2.77 -9.62
N VAL A 44 -24.08 -2.61 -8.30
CA VAL A 44 -25.11 -3.18 -7.42
C VAL A 44 -25.75 -2.03 -6.64
N ASP A 45 -27.06 -1.87 -6.84
CA ASP A 45 -27.87 -0.98 -6.01
C ASP A 45 -28.00 -1.62 -4.62
N ARG A 46 -27.30 -1.05 -3.63
CA ARG A 46 -27.39 -1.50 -2.25
C ARG A 46 -28.43 -0.67 -1.51
N VAL A 47 -29.40 -1.36 -0.90
CA VAL A 47 -30.30 -0.78 0.11
C VAL A 47 -29.69 -1.10 1.48
N GLY A 48 -28.96 -0.13 2.04
CA GLY A 48 -28.23 -0.24 3.31
C GLY A 48 -27.12 0.82 3.40
N PRO A 49 -26.45 0.99 4.55
CA PRO A 49 -25.37 1.98 4.67
C PRO A 49 -24.16 1.51 3.84
N ALA A 50 -24.07 1.93 2.58
CA ALA A 50 -22.83 1.86 1.82
C ALA A 50 -21.81 2.83 2.46
N SER A 51 -20.56 2.39 2.57
CA SER A 51 -19.50 3.25 3.09
C SER A 51 -19.33 4.46 2.15
N ASP A 52 -18.97 5.65 2.66
CA ASP A 52 -18.71 6.82 1.80
C ASP A 52 -17.66 6.52 0.72
N LEU A 53 -16.77 5.55 0.99
CA LEU A 53 -15.79 4.99 0.07
C LEU A 53 -16.42 4.30 -1.15
N ASP A 54 -17.44 3.46 -0.95
CA ASP A 54 -18.10 2.73 -2.05
C ASP A 54 -18.77 3.70 -3.03
N ALA A 55 -19.30 4.81 -2.52
CA ALA A 55 -19.92 5.86 -3.33
C ALA A 55 -18.90 6.65 -4.16
N LEU A 56 -17.70 6.90 -3.61
CA LEU A 56 -16.59 7.55 -4.34
C LEU A 56 -15.98 6.62 -5.40
N LEU A 57 -15.98 5.32 -5.13
CA LEU A 57 -15.46 4.30 -6.04
C LEU A 57 -16.41 3.94 -7.19
N SER A 58 -17.68 4.35 -7.11
CA SER A 58 -18.72 3.98 -8.07
C SER A 58 -18.88 5.01 -9.18
N ARG A 59 -18.24 4.81 -10.35
CA ARG A 59 -18.43 5.66 -11.56
C ARG A 59 -19.21 4.96 -12.68
N CYS A 60 -19.61 3.69 -12.53
CA CYS A 60 -20.43 3.02 -13.53
C CYS A 60 -21.86 3.60 -13.58
N PRO A 61 -22.37 4.02 -14.75
CA PRO A 61 -23.75 4.46 -14.89
C PRO A 61 -24.75 3.36 -14.49
N PRO A 62 -25.93 3.71 -13.95
CA PRO A 62 -26.92 2.73 -13.53
C PRO A 62 -27.36 1.83 -14.70
N GLY A 63 -27.48 0.53 -14.44
CA GLY A 63 -27.88 -0.47 -15.44
C GLY A 63 -26.79 -0.87 -16.44
N VAL A 64 -25.61 -0.23 -16.40
CA VAL A 64 -24.46 -0.62 -17.21
C VAL A 64 -23.68 -1.71 -16.49
N THR A 65 -23.70 -2.91 -17.04
CA THR A 65 -22.75 -3.96 -16.64
C THR A 65 -21.48 -3.75 -17.44
N ARG A 66 -20.33 -3.60 -16.77
CA ARG A 66 -19.07 -3.61 -17.53
C ARG A 66 -18.77 -5.06 -17.91
N PRO A 67 -18.57 -5.32 -19.22
CA PRO A 67 -18.21 -6.64 -19.70
C PRO A 67 -16.81 -7.05 -19.18
N GLN A 68 -16.40 -8.28 -19.45
CA GLN A 68 -15.19 -8.87 -18.90
C GLN A 68 -13.96 -8.13 -19.43
N ALA A 69 -13.17 -7.52 -18.53
CA ALA A 69 -11.88 -6.97 -18.87
C ALA A 69 -10.82 -8.08 -18.76
N THR A 70 -10.42 -8.63 -19.90
CA THR A 70 -9.29 -9.57 -19.97
C THR A 70 -8.04 -8.76 -20.24
N MET A 71 -7.06 -8.82 -19.35
CA MET A 71 -5.84 -8.01 -19.42
C MET A 71 -4.61 -8.90 -19.48
N LEU A 72 -3.69 -8.60 -20.38
CA LEU A 72 -2.33 -9.09 -20.28
C LEU A 72 -1.64 -8.37 -19.13
N VAL A 73 -0.96 -9.11 -18.27
CA VAL A 73 -0.22 -8.58 -17.12
C VAL A 73 1.27 -8.86 -17.33
N LEU A 74 2.09 -7.83 -17.21
CA LEU A 74 3.54 -7.93 -17.22
C LEU A 74 4.07 -7.40 -15.89
N ASP A 75 4.80 -8.25 -15.18
CA ASP A 75 5.37 -7.93 -13.88
C ASP A 75 6.90 -7.95 -13.98
N TRP A 76 7.55 -6.91 -13.50
CA TRP A 76 9.00 -6.88 -13.30
C TRP A 76 9.31 -6.57 -11.84
N GLY A 77 10.21 -7.35 -11.26
CA GLY A 77 10.64 -7.21 -9.88
C GLY A 77 12.14 -7.22 -9.75
N TYR A 78 12.65 -6.39 -8.86
CA TYR A 78 14.04 -6.38 -8.43
C TYR A 78 14.10 -6.29 -6.91
N VAL A 79 14.94 -7.14 -6.32
CA VAL A 79 15.20 -7.15 -4.88
C VAL A 79 16.70 -7.21 -4.69
N GLY A 80 17.27 -6.11 -4.19
CA GLY A 80 18.69 -5.99 -3.89
C GLY A 80 18.90 -5.17 -2.64
N HIS A 81 18.52 -5.72 -1.49
CA HIS A 81 18.70 -5.08 -0.20
C HIS A 81 19.51 -5.94 0.77
N GLU A 82 20.19 -5.29 1.71
CA GLU A 82 20.97 -5.91 2.76
C GLU A 82 20.26 -5.68 4.11
N ALA A 83 19.99 -6.78 4.81
CA ALA A 83 19.52 -6.79 6.18
C ALA A 83 20.50 -7.61 7.01
N TYR A 84 20.88 -7.13 8.18
CA TYR A 84 21.76 -7.84 9.10
C TYR A 84 20.95 -8.38 10.28
N ARG A 85 21.54 -9.31 11.05
CA ARG A 85 20.88 -10.00 12.17
C ARG A 85 20.22 -9.04 13.18
N ASP A 86 20.84 -7.88 13.38
CA ASP A 86 20.41 -6.89 14.37
C ASP A 86 19.65 -5.71 13.77
N SER A 87 19.41 -5.74 12.46
CA SER A 87 18.73 -4.68 11.72
C SER A 87 17.23 -4.75 11.96
N VAL A 88 16.60 -3.60 12.20
CA VAL A 88 15.14 -3.46 12.36
C VAL A 88 14.40 -3.62 11.04
N SER A 89 15.08 -3.29 9.94
CA SER A 89 14.63 -3.43 8.56
C SER A 89 15.84 -3.59 7.66
N PRO A 90 15.68 -3.80 6.34
CA PRO A 90 16.81 -3.63 5.42
C PRO A 90 17.47 -2.28 5.66
N GLU A 91 18.81 -2.26 5.74
CA GLU A 91 19.58 -1.06 6.05
C GLU A 91 20.15 -0.39 4.80
N ARG A 92 20.34 -1.16 3.72
CA ARG A 92 20.89 -0.67 2.47
C ARG A 92 20.27 -1.37 1.27
N GLY A 93 20.16 -0.63 0.17
CA GLY A 93 19.77 -1.18 -1.13
C GLY A 93 18.35 -0.83 -1.51
N VAL A 94 17.83 -1.50 -2.52
CA VAL A 94 16.58 -1.12 -3.18
C VAL A 94 15.74 -2.35 -3.50
N THR A 95 14.43 -2.19 -3.35
CA THR A 95 13.41 -3.06 -3.92
C THR A 95 12.60 -2.27 -4.92
N SER A 96 12.26 -2.87 -6.05
CA SER A 96 11.39 -2.22 -7.02
C SER A 96 10.49 -3.23 -7.70
N PHE A 97 9.27 -2.82 -7.96
CA PHE A 97 8.25 -3.59 -8.64
C PHE A 97 7.54 -2.70 -9.66
N VAL A 98 7.38 -3.22 -10.86
CA VAL A 98 6.63 -2.57 -11.93
C VAL A 98 5.62 -3.56 -12.46
N ARG A 99 4.38 -3.13 -12.59
CA ARG A 99 3.30 -3.88 -13.21
C ARG A 99 2.70 -3.07 -14.35
N LEU A 100 2.58 -3.71 -15.49
CA LEU A 100 1.85 -3.19 -16.64
C LEU A 100 0.65 -4.10 -16.90
N ARG A 101 -0.52 -3.52 -17.11
CA ARG A 101 -1.73 -4.24 -17.52
C ARG A 101 -2.23 -3.62 -18.81
N VAL A 102 -2.49 -4.43 -19.81
CA VAL A 102 -3.05 -3.97 -21.09
C VAL A 102 -4.21 -4.86 -21.46
N GLY A 103 -5.39 -4.27 -21.60
CA GLY A 103 -6.59 -4.90 -22.13
C GLY A 103 -6.97 -4.19 -23.42
N ASP A 104 -7.19 -4.95 -24.48
CA ASP A 104 -7.70 -4.47 -25.78
C ASP A 104 -8.44 -5.65 -26.44
N GLU A 105 -9.14 -5.42 -27.54
CA GLU A 105 -9.86 -6.45 -28.30
C GLU A 105 -8.93 -7.63 -28.67
N ARG A 106 -7.66 -7.33 -28.98
CA ARG A 106 -6.62 -8.35 -29.26
C ARG A 106 -6.29 -9.24 -28.06
N ALA A 107 -6.52 -8.75 -26.84
CA ALA A 107 -6.37 -9.49 -25.60
C ALA A 107 -7.68 -10.13 -25.13
N PHE A 108 -8.71 -10.18 -25.99
CA PHE A 108 -10.06 -10.63 -25.66
C PHE A 108 -10.70 -9.81 -24.52
N SER A 109 -10.38 -8.52 -24.49
CA SER A 109 -10.96 -7.55 -23.56
C SER A 109 -12.08 -6.78 -24.25
N ASP A 110 -13.18 -6.56 -23.53
CA ASP A 110 -14.27 -5.69 -23.98
C ASP A 110 -14.02 -4.20 -23.64
N VAL A 111 -12.84 -3.92 -23.09
CA VAL A 111 -12.35 -2.59 -22.72
C VAL A 111 -10.94 -2.38 -23.25
N ASP A 112 -10.68 -1.20 -23.80
CA ASP A 112 -9.33 -0.70 -24.11
C ASP A 112 -8.82 0.06 -22.88
N VAL A 113 -7.77 -0.48 -22.27
CA VAL A 113 -7.19 0.04 -21.03
C VAL A 113 -5.71 -0.34 -20.96
N ALA A 114 -4.88 0.64 -20.60
CA ALA A 114 -3.52 0.41 -20.18
C ALA A 114 -3.33 0.94 -18.77
N GLU A 115 -2.84 0.12 -17.84
CA GLU A 115 -2.51 0.51 -16.48
C GLU A 115 -1.02 0.31 -16.24
N VAL A 116 -0.39 1.30 -15.62
CA VAL A 116 0.97 1.20 -15.11
C VAL A 116 0.94 1.35 -13.60
N TYR A 117 1.70 0.52 -12.92
CA TYR A 117 1.92 0.58 -11.50
C TYR A 117 3.41 0.44 -11.21
N VAL A 118 3.93 1.30 -10.35
CA VAL A 118 5.33 1.33 -9.96
C VAL A 118 5.41 1.46 -8.44
N ASP A 119 6.31 0.68 -7.86
CA ASP A 119 6.63 0.70 -6.44
C ASP A 119 8.15 0.55 -6.26
N VAL A 120 8.75 1.40 -5.44
CA VAL A 120 10.19 1.44 -5.20
C VAL A 120 10.44 1.76 -3.74
N ASP A 121 11.11 0.85 -3.01
CA ASP A 121 11.66 1.14 -1.70
C ASP A 121 13.18 1.25 -1.76
N ALA A 122 13.72 2.30 -1.17
CA ALA A 122 15.14 2.50 -0.99
C ALA A 122 15.47 2.56 0.50
N PHE A 123 16.55 1.89 0.89
CA PHE A 123 17.03 1.83 2.25
C PHE A 123 18.45 2.37 2.32
N SER A 124 18.72 3.19 3.31
CA SER A 124 20.05 3.69 3.62
C SER A 124 20.27 3.76 5.13
N SER A 125 21.53 3.60 5.54
CA SER A 125 21.93 3.81 6.93
C SER A 125 21.79 5.30 7.26
N GLY A 126 21.03 5.60 8.32
CA GLY A 126 20.86 6.96 8.82
C GLY A 126 22.11 7.46 9.56
N PRO A 127 22.29 8.78 9.70
CA PRO A 127 23.45 9.34 10.38
C PRO A 127 23.42 9.10 11.90
N GLY A 128 24.62 8.97 12.48
CA GLY A 128 24.89 9.21 13.91
C GLY A 128 24.57 8.08 14.90
N LEU A 129 23.78 7.05 14.52
CA LEU A 129 23.38 5.98 15.43
C LEU A 129 23.49 4.60 14.77
N PRO A 130 23.96 3.56 15.49
CA PRO A 130 24.04 2.21 14.95
C PRO A 130 22.63 1.69 14.61
N ASN A 131 22.51 1.02 13.46
CA ASN A 131 21.28 0.40 12.96
C ASN A 131 20.12 1.40 12.76
N HIS A 132 20.41 2.71 12.70
CA HIS A 132 19.46 3.72 12.24
C HIS A 132 19.27 3.54 10.73
N VAL A 133 18.02 3.46 10.29
CA VAL A 133 17.68 3.30 8.88
C VAL A 133 16.80 4.45 8.44
N VAL A 134 17.11 5.02 7.29
CA VAL A 134 16.19 5.87 6.54
C VAL A 134 15.66 5.06 5.37
N ALA A 135 14.36 4.90 5.32
CA ALA A 135 13.64 4.23 4.24
C ALA A 135 12.84 5.26 3.45
N ALA A 136 12.96 5.23 2.13
CA ALA A 136 12.12 6.00 1.23
C ALA A 136 11.29 5.02 0.39
N CYS A 137 10.00 5.24 0.30
CA CYS A 137 9.10 4.49 -0.56
C CYS A 137 8.49 5.45 -1.57
N LEU A 138 8.47 5.05 -2.84
CA LEU A 138 7.82 5.76 -3.94
C LEU A 138 6.85 4.78 -4.59
N SER A 139 5.58 5.14 -4.63
CA SER A 139 4.54 4.32 -5.25
C SER A 139 3.68 5.19 -6.14
N GLY A 140 3.18 4.62 -7.22
CA GLY A 140 2.31 5.36 -8.12
C GLY A 140 1.73 4.47 -9.20
N GLY A 141 0.69 4.97 -9.82
CA GLY A 141 0.09 4.32 -10.96
C GLY A 141 -0.77 5.26 -11.76
N ALA A 142 -1.01 4.89 -12.99
CA ALA A 142 -1.87 5.63 -13.88
C ALA A 142 -2.61 4.66 -14.78
N THR A 143 -3.87 4.99 -15.04
CA THR A 143 -4.70 4.26 -16.00
C THR A 143 -4.95 5.15 -17.21
N PHE A 144 -4.82 4.54 -18.38
CA PHE A 144 -5.04 5.13 -19.68
C PHE A 144 -6.19 4.35 -20.32
N ASP A 145 -7.40 4.88 -20.21
CA ASP A 145 -8.58 4.34 -20.87
C ASP A 145 -9.42 5.49 -21.47
N ASP A 146 -10.34 5.12 -22.35
CA ASP A 146 -11.34 6.04 -22.92
C ASP A 146 -12.64 6.05 -22.09
N ARG A 147 -12.69 5.38 -20.93
CA ARG A 147 -13.90 5.18 -20.13
C ARG A 147 -13.55 5.07 -18.63
N PRO A 148 -14.06 5.96 -17.75
CA PRO A 148 -13.57 6.11 -16.37
C PRO A 148 -13.47 4.77 -15.63
N GLY A 149 -12.29 4.16 -15.49
CA GLY A 149 -12.18 2.71 -15.30
C GLY A 149 -11.25 2.15 -14.24
N ALA A 150 -10.33 2.94 -13.67
CA ALA A 150 -9.58 2.49 -12.50
C ALA A 150 -9.24 3.68 -11.61
N LEU A 151 -9.81 3.66 -10.40
CA LEU A 151 -9.57 4.69 -9.40
C LEU A 151 -8.36 4.30 -8.58
N PHE A 152 -7.34 5.14 -8.64
CA PHE A 152 -6.35 5.18 -7.58
C PHE A 152 -6.91 6.02 -6.44
N VAL A 153 -6.78 5.47 -5.25
CA VAL A 153 -7.25 6.08 -4.02
C VAL A 153 -6.08 6.23 -3.08
N ALA A 154 -5.95 7.41 -2.51
CA ALA A 154 -5.04 7.64 -1.40
C ALA A 154 -5.76 8.27 -0.20
N GLY A 155 -5.32 7.90 0.99
CA GLY A 155 -5.89 8.44 2.23
C GLY A 155 -6.13 7.38 3.28
N GLY A 156 -5.76 7.74 4.51
CA GLY A 156 -6.02 6.95 5.70
C GLY A 156 -5.27 5.62 5.72
N LEU A 157 -5.78 4.73 6.57
CA LEU A 157 -5.30 3.36 6.74
C LEU A 157 -6.33 2.34 6.22
N VAL A 158 -7.33 2.80 5.45
CA VAL A 158 -8.50 1.99 5.07
C VAL A 158 -8.12 0.99 3.98
N GLY A 159 -8.43 -0.30 4.20
CA GLY A 159 -8.05 -1.39 3.30
C GLY A 159 -6.63 -1.91 3.48
N ARG A 160 -5.84 -1.33 4.40
CA ARG A 160 -4.52 -1.85 4.77
C ARG A 160 -4.71 -3.06 5.66
N ASP A 161 -4.29 -4.23 5.19
CA ASP A 161 -4.03 -5.35 6.08
C ASP A 161 -2.75 -5.01 6.86
N LEU A 162 -2.90 -4.21 7.92
CA LEU A 162 -1.82 -3.77 8.79
C LEU A 162 -1.06 -4.96 9.40
N LEU A 163 -1.70 -6.13 9.41
CA LEU A 163 -1.10 -7.41 9.72
C LEU A 163 -0.07 -7.83 8.67
N GLN A 164 -0.37 -7.71 7.37
CA GLN A 164 0.57 -8.00 6.28
C GLN A 164 1.77 -7.04 6.24
N ASP A 165 1.56 -5.75 6.52
CA ASP A 165 2.66 -4.76 6.63
C ASP A 165 3.59 -5.04 7.81
N VAL A 166 3.07 -5.66 8.86
CA VAL A 166 3.83 -6.13 10.02
C VAL A 166 4.57 -7.44 9.69
N LEU A 167 3.91 -8.36 8.98
CA LEU A 167 4.44 -9.68 8.59
C LEU A 167 5.55 -9.58 7.53
N GLY A 168 5.34 -8.80 6.47
CA GLY A 168 6.24 -8.75 5.32
C GLY A 168 7.35 -7.70 5.41
N GLY A 169 7.33 -6.84 6.43
CA GLY A 169 8.23 -5.68 6.52
C GLY A 169 8.08 -4.65 5.38
N GLN A 170 7.15 -4.90 4.44
CA GLN A 170 6.73 -4.03 3.35
C GLN A 170 6.00 -2.85 3.96
N ARG A 171 6.49 -1.63 3.69
CA ARG A 171 6.02 -0.41 4.35
C ARG A 171 5.87 0.68 3.30
N GLY A 172 4.72 0.65 2.65
CA GLY A 172 4.39 1.54 1.54
C GLY A 172 3.29 0.91 0.69
N ALA A 173 2.09 0.73 1.25
CA ALA A 173 0.96 0.37 0.39
C ALA A 173 0.70 1.56 -0.55
N PRO A 174 0.46 1.32 -1.84
CA PRO A 174 0.18 2.41 -2.77
C PRO A 174 -0.99 3.25 -2.29
N GLY A 175 -0.77 4.56 -2.21
CA GLY A 175 -1.77 5.50 -1.74
C GLY A 175 -1.96 5.56 -0.23
N ALA A 176 -1.12 4.89 0.57
CA ALA A 176 -1.12 5.09 2.01
C ALA A 176 -0.72 6.53 2.35
N LEU A 177 -1.63 7.27 2.96
CA LEU A 177 -1.42 8.66 3.37
C LEU A 177 -1.95 8.84 4.80
N ARG A 178 -1.05 8.70 5.78
CA ARG A 178 -1.40 8.78 7.20
C ARG A 178 -1.71 10.22 7.61
N GLY A 179 -2.67 10.40 8.53
CA GLY A 179 -3.13 11.72 8.95
C GLY A 179 -4.20 12.33 8.03
N PHE A 180 -4.82 11.52 7.17
CA PHE A 180 -5.95 11.89 6.32
C PHE A 180 -7.06 10.84 6.46
N PRO A 181 -8.33 11.20 6.21
CA PRO A 181 -9.41 10.22 6.17
C PRO A 181 -9.19 9.21 5.04
N GLY A 182 -9.85 8.05 5.13
CA GLY A 182 -9.87 7.07 4.05
C GLY A 182 -10.37 7.68 2.75
N ALA A 183 -9.72 7.36 1.63
CA ALA A 183 -10.07 7.90 0.31
C ALA A 183 -10.18 9.41 0.23
N HIS A 184 -9.24 10.09 0.88
CA HIS A 184 -9.12 11.54 0.81
C HIS A 184 -8.84 12.06 -0.62
N LEU A 185 -8.02 11.31 -1.36
CA LEU A 185 -7.65 11.60 -2.75
C LEU A 185 -8.14 10.46 -3.64
N VAL A 186 -8.74 10.81 -4.76
CA VAL A 186 -9.27 9.87 -5.74
C VAL A 186 -8.98 10.41 -7.13
N GLY A 187 -8.45 9.57 -8.01
CA GLY A 187 -8.35 9.90 -9.43
C GLY A 187 -7.82 8.77 -10.31
N ASP A 188 -7.71 9.05 -11.61
CA ASP A 188 -7.25 8.07 -12.62
C ASP A 188 -5.74 7.82 -12.58
N ALA A 189 -4.99 8.68 -11.89
CA ALA A 189 -3.59 8.51 -11.58
C ALA A 189 -3.27 8.91 -10.15
N LEU A 190 -2.21 8.32 -9.61
CA LEU A 190 -1.71 8.53 -8.25
C LEU A 190 -0.18 8.58 -8.24
N ALA A 191 0.36 9.52 -7.49
CA ALA A 191 1.75 9.52 -7.08
C ALA A 191 1.83 9.68 -5.56
N ALA A 192 2.58 8.82 -4.90
CA ALA A 192 2.78 8.85 -3.46
C ALA A 192 4.24 8.59 -3.10
N ALA A 193 4.70 9.27 -2.07
CA ALA A 193 6.04 9.13 -1.51
C ALA A 193 5.97 9.09 0.01
N THR A 194 6.78 8.23 0.61
CA THR A 194 6.92 8.13 2.06
C THR A 194 8.40 8.16 2.41
N LEU A 195 8.78 8.96 3.41
CA LEU A 195 10.09 8.94 4.03
C LEU A 195 9.92 8.53 5.48
N GLU A 196 10.60 7.46 5.91
CA GLU A 196 10.55 6.94 7.27
C GLU A 196 11.96 6.83 7.86
N SER A 197 12.19 7.47 9.01
CA SER A 197 13.37 7.29 9.85
C SER A 197 13.05 6.26 10.92
N ARG A 198 13.88 5.21 11.01
CA ARG A 198 13.67 4.05 11.89
C ARG A 198 14.84 3.95 12.85
N LEU A 199 14.55 4.18 14.12
CA LEU A 199 15.56 4.13 15.17
C LEU A 199 15.30 2.96 16.12
N PRO A 200 16.25 2.01 16.27
CA PRO A 200 16.19 1.04 17.35
C PRO A 200 16.38 1.76 18.69
N LEU A 201 15.34 1.78 19.52
CA LEU A 201 15.37 2.45 20.82
C LEU A 201 15.86 1.50 21.91
N TRP A 202 15.44 0.26 21.85
CA TRP A 202 15.76 -0.73 22.86
C TRP A 202 15.82 -2.13 22.24
N LYS A 203 16.87 -2.87 22.60
CA LYS A 203 17.05 -4.27 22.22
C LYS A 203 17.31 -5.03 23.51
N THR A 204 16.43 -5.98 23.83
CA THR A 204 16.69 -6.91 24.93
C THR A 204 16.27 -8.29 24.48
N GLU A 205 17.05 -9.30 24.82
CA GLU A 205 16.62 -10.70 24.68
C GLU A 205 16.17 -11.24 26.05
N ARG A 206 15.81 -10.34 26.97
CA ARG A 206 15.44 -10.68 28.35
C ARG A 206 13.93 -10.88 28.46
N GLY A 207 13.55 -12.04 29.00
CA GLY A 207 12.17 -12.35 29.39
C GLY A 207 11.84 -11.79 30.77
N VAL A 208 10.54 -11.64 31.04
CA VAL A 208 10.07 -11.39 32.40
C VAL A 208 10.00 -12.75 33.11
N ASP A 209 11.05 -13.08 33.86
CA ASP A 209 11.08 -14.26 34.72
C ASP A 209 10.85 -15.59 33.96
N THR A 210 10.11 -16.55 34.51
CA THR A 210 9.75 -17.83 33.86
C THR A 210 8.62 -17.73 32.83
N LEU A 211 8.06 -16.54 32.58
CA LEU A 211 6.98 -16.39 31.60
C LEU A 211 7.55 -16.53 30.17
N PRO A 212 6.87 -17.25 29.27
CA PRO A 212 7.32 -17.40 27.88
C PRO A 212 7.05 -16.14 27.05
N LEU A 213 7.16 -14.94 27.63
CA LEU A 213 6.94 -13.65 26.99
C LEU A 213 8.25 -12.85 27.03
N PHE A 214 8.80 -12.58 25.84
CA PHE A 214 10.06 -11.88 25.68
C PHE A 214 9.84 -10.62 24.83
N ALA A 215 10.09 -9.45 25.39
CA ALA A 215 10.16 -8.23 24.60
C ALA A 215 11.52 -8.18 23.91
N GLN A 216 11.55 -8.36 22.58
CA GLN A 216 12.80 -8.49 21.84
C GLN A 216 13.39 -7.14 21.43
N ARG A 217 12.52 -6.27 20.92
CA ARG A 217 12.97 -5.03 20.29
C ARG A 217 11.89 -3.97 20.30
N LEU A 218 12.25 -2.76 20.71
CA LEU A 218 11.48 -1.55 20.53
C LEU A 218 12.19 -0.66 19.52
N HIS A 219 11.45 -0.21 18.51
CA HIS A 219 11.96 0.75 17.55
C HIS A 219 10.91 1.81 17.24
N ASP A 220 11.40 3.00 16.92
CA ASP A 220 10.60 4.08 16.41
C ASP A 220 10.51 4.02 14.87
N GLY A 221 9.52 4.73 14.34
CA GLY A 221 9.39 5.05 12.94
C GLY A 221 8.73 6.41 12.80
N ALA A 222 9.53 7.47 12.75
CA ALA A 222 9.09 8.79 12.36
C ALA A 222 8.93 8.83 10.84
N PHE A 223 7.84 9.40 10.33
CA PHE A 223 7.53 9.39 8.91
C PHE A 223 6.93 10.69 8.40
N VAL A 224 7.13 10.92 7.11
CA VAL A 224 6.48 11.93 6.29
C VAL A 224 5.90 11.22 5.08
N ASP A 225 4.59 11.33 4.88
CA ASP A 225 3.87 10.78 3.73
C ASP A 225 3.38 11.95 2.87
N THR A 226 3.49 11.82 1.55
CA THR A 226 2.88 12.77 0.62
C THR A 226 2.25 12.01 -0.54
N ALA A 227 1.07 12.43 -0.97
CA ALA A 227 0.37 11.81 -2.09
C ALA A 227 -0.43 12.85 -2.88
N THR A 228 -0.66 12.55 -4.16
CA THR A 228 -1.57 13.29 -5.03
C THR A 228 -2.30 12.31 -5.93
N ALA A 229 -3.59 12.55 -6.16
CA ALA A 229 -4.38 11.85 -7.16
C ALA A 229 -4.96 12.87 -8.12
N PHE A 230 -4.98 12.55 -9.41
CA PHE A 230 -5.38 13.48 -10.47
C PHE A 230 -6.06 12.75 -11.64
N ASP A 231 -7.11 13.37 -12.16
CA ASP A 231 -7.86 12.90 -13.34
C ASP A 231 -7.30 13.52 -14.63
N GLU A 232 -6.87 14.78 -14.56
CA GLU A 232 -6.31 15.49 -15.71
C GLU A 232 -4.79 15.33 -15.75
N ARG A 233 -4.25 14.98 -16.92
CA ARG A 233 -2.82 14.71 -17.17
C ARG A 233 -1.92 15.97 -17.10
N SER A 234 -2.38 17.04 -16.44
CA SER A 234 -1.64 18.29 -16.28
C SER A 234 -0.93 18.32 -14.93
N LEU A 235 0.39 18.44 -14.97
CA LEU A 235 1.24 18.62 -13.77
C LEU A 235 0.91 19.92 -13.00
N ALA A 236 0.28 20.90 -13.66
CA ALA A 236 0.05 22.23 -13.10
C ALA A 236 -1.12 22.29 -12.09
N SER A 237 -2.01 21.28 -12.07
CA SER A 237 -3.16 21.21 -11.15
C SER A 237 -2.95 20.25 -9.96
N MET A 238 -1.77 19.64 -9.86
CA MET A 238 -1.50 18.64 -8.82
C MET A 238 -1.40 19.29 -7.44
N THR A 239 -2.35 18.93 -6.57
CA THR A 239 -2.32 19.32 -5.16
C THR A 239 -1.83 18.14 -4.34
N PHE A 240 -0.73 18.33 -3.61
CA PHE A 240 -0.18 17.31 -2.74
C PHE A 240 -0.83 17.38 -1.36
N ALA A 241 -1.29 16.23 -0.88
CA ALA A 241 -1.66 16.05 0.51
C ALA A 241 -0.46 15.48 1.27
N THR A 242 -0.05 16.13 2.35
CA THR A 242 1.15 15.75 3.11
C THR A 242 0.81 15.52 4.57
N GLY A 243 1.23 14.39 5.12
CA GLY A 243 1.04 14.00 6.50
C GLY A 243 2.35 13.64 7.17
N VAL A 244 2.42 13.83 8.48
CA VAL A 244 3.60 13.50 9.30
C VAL A 244 3.18 12.71 10.51
N GLY A 245 4.07 11.90 11.06
CA GLY A 245 3.76 11.17 12.27
C GLY A 245 4.91 10.32 12.78
N GLY A 246 4.59 9.54 13.81
CA GLY A 246 5.51 8.62 14.45
C GLY A 246 4.81 7.34 14.85
N ALA A 247 5.54 6.23 14.88
CA ALA A 247 5.02 4.96 15.35
C ALA A 247 6.07 4.14 16.08
N LEU A 248 5.76 3.81 17.32
CA LEU A 248 6.51 2.85 18.11
C LEU A 248 6.09 1.43 17.74
N ARG A 249 7.07 0.54 17.64
CA ARG A 249 6.89 -0.86 17.31
C ARG A 249 7.65 -1.73 18.29
N LEU A 250 6.91 -2.59 18.98
CA LEU A 250 7.41 -3.54 19.95
C LEU A 250 7.27 -4.94 19.39
N GLN A 251 8.39 -5.62 19.19
CA GLN A 251 8.45 -7.02 18.83
C GLN A 251 8.46 -7.87 20.11
N LEU A 252 7.48 -8.76 20.20
CA LEU A 252 7.27 -9.69 21.30
C LEU A 252 7.46 -11.10 20.78
N LEU A 253 8.24 -11.92 21.47
CA LEU A 253 8.28 -13.35 21.23
C LEU A 253 7.47 -14.03 22.33
N LEU A 254 6.40 -14.71 21.94
CA LEU A 254 5.58 -15.53 22.81
C LEU A 254 5.99 -16.98 22.59
N GLY A 255 6.96 -17.48 23.36
CA GLY A 255 7.48 -18.86 23.37
C GLY A 255 7.07 -19.74 22.20
N TYR A 256 6.07 -20.61 22.41
CA TYR A 256 5.58 -21.60 21.43
C TYR A 256 4.63 -21.02 20.36
N TYR A 257 4.15 -19.78 20.51
CA TYR A 257 3.15 -19.17 19.63
C TYR A 257 3.76 -18.29 18.53
N GLY A 258 5.06 -18.02 18.61
CA GLY A 258 5.79 -17.26 17.61
C GLY A 258 6.00 -15.80 17.98
N THR A 259 6.33 -15.00 16.98
CA THR A 259 6.64 -13.58 17.15
C THR A 259 5.40 -12.75 16.87
N PHE A 260 5.23 -11.67 17.63
CA PHE A 260 4.14 -10.71 17.50
C PHE A 260 4.73 -9.31 17.46
N VAL A 261 4.07 -8.39 16.79
CA VAL A 261 4.46 -6.98 16.76
C VAL A 261 3.26 -6.15 17.18
N ALA A 262 3.44 -5.38 18.24
CA ALA A 262 2.55 -4.31 18.63
C ALA A 262 3.07 -3.01 18.02
N ARG A 263 2.20 -2.28 17.33
CA ARG A 263 2.50 -0.97 16.76
C ARG A 263 1.51 0.05 17.29
N ALA A 264 2.01 1.14 17.86
CA ALA A 264 1.20 2.28 18.26
C ALA A 264 1.75 3.52 17.58
N GLY A 265 0.90 4.29 16.92
CA GLY A 265 1.34 5.47 16.20
C GLY A 265 0.32 6.59 16.19
N ALA A 266 0.82 7.78 15.91
CA ALA A 266 0.03 8.98 15.69
C ALA A 266 0.47 9.63 14.38
N ALA A 267 -0.48 10.19 13.65
CA ALA A 267 -0.24 10.90 12.40
C ALA A 267 -1.11 12.15 12.36
N ARG A 268 -0.63 13.17 11.64
CA ARG A 268 -1.32 14.43 11.43
C ARG A 268 -1.14 14.88 9.99
N GLY A 269 -2.25 15.19 9.32
CA GLY A 269 -2.21 15.86 8.02
C GLY A 269 -1.83 17.34 8.17
N LEU A 270 -0.91 17.81 7.32
CA LEU A 270 -0.42 19.19 7.30
C LEU A 270 -1.14 20.08 6.28
N THR A 271 -1.77 19.47 5.27
CA THR A 271 -2.46 20.17 4.18
C THR A 271 -3.98 20.12 4.35
N SER A 272 -4.73 20.72 3.42
CA SER A 272 -6.20 20.75 3.47
C SER A 272 -6.81 19.36 3.57
N GLY A 273 -7.76 19.18 4.48
CA GLY A 273 -8.39 17.88 4.76
C GLY A 273 -7.59 16.96 5.68
N GLY A 274 -6.46 17.43 6.23
CA GLY A 274 -5.70 16.72 7.25
C GLY A 274 -6.46 16.56 8.56
N ILE A 275 -6.27 15.41 9.19
CA ILE A 275 -6.82 15.05 10.51
C ILE A 275 -5.71 14.56 11.43
N GLU A 276 -5.97 14.58 12.74
CA GLU A 276 -5.15 13.85 13.70
C GLU A 276 -5.68 12.43 13.85
N GLN A 277 -4.80 11.46 13.73
CA GLN A 277 -5.14 10.04 13.73
C GLN A 277 -4.21 9.28 14.67
N GLY A 278 -4.77 8.68 15.72
CA GLY A 278 -4.10 7.66 16.53
C GLY A 278 -4.48 6.27 16.04
N TYR A 279 -3.53 5.34 16.04
CA TYR A 279 -3.80 3.94 15.68
C TYR A 279 -2.94 2.98 16.49
N VAL A 280 -3.51 1.80 16.75
CA VAL A 280 -2.83 0.66 17.38
C VAL A 280 -3.10 -0.58 16.55
N VAL A 281 -2.06 -1.36 16.28
CA VAL A 281 -2.10 -2.60 15.50
C VAL A 281 -1.36 -3.67 16.26
N LEU A 282 -1.93 -4.87 16.28
CA LEU A 282 -1.27 -6.09 16.72
C LEU A 282 -1.28 -7.07 15.56
N GLY A 283 -0.12 -7.61 15.22
CA GLY A 283 0.02 -8.67 14.22
C GLY A 283 0.97 -9.75 14.69
N ALA A 284 0.77 -10.99 14.24
CA ALA A 284 1.81 -12.00 14.29
C ALA A 284 2.90 -11.62 13.27
N SER A 285 4.16 -11.99 13.50
CA SER A 285 5.22 -11.98 12.49
C SER A 285 5.57 -13.42 12.15
N SER A 286 5.54 -13.78 10.87
CA SER A 286 5.79 -15.12 10.34
C SER A 286 7.26 -15.32 10.01
#